data_AF-A0A415MEM3-F1
#
_entry.id   AF-A0A415MEM3-F1
#
_cell.length_a   1.000
_cell.length_b   1.000
_cell.length_c   1.000
_cell.angle_alpha   90.00
_cell.angle_beta   90.00
_cell.angle_gamma   90.00
#
_symmetry.space_group_name_H-M   'P 1'
#
loop_
_entity.id
_entity.type
_entity.pdbx_description
1 polymer ?
#
loop_
_entity_poly.entity_id
_entity_poly.type
_entity_poly.pdbx_seq_one_letter_code
_entity_poly.pdbx_strand_id
1 'polypeptide(L)'
;MLSKSDYRYFKKAKMAATISDYKKTHIGCIAVYQGNVIGIGCNTIKTHPIQKYYNRYRNSWNKNGIKPTLHAEINCLNSIRHLDINFQKVKLYIFRTRLDREFGMCRPCPSCMAAIKDLGIKHIYYTSNDGYSYECIN
;
A
#
# COMPACT_ATOMS: atom_id res chain seq x y z
N MET A 1 -10.86 5.30 16.34
CA MET A 1 -10.58 6.72 15.97
C MET A 1 -9.09 6.83 15.64
N LEU A 2 -8.71 7.61 14.62
CA LEU A 2 -7.31 7.82 14.26
C LEU A 2 -6.58 8.67 15.31
N SER A 3 -5.36 8.27 15.65
CA SER A 3 -4.50 8.95 16.63
C SER A 3 -3.61 10.01 15.96
N LYS A 4 -3.03 10.92 16.76
CA LYS A 4 -2.05 11.91 16.28
C LYS A 4 -0.85 11.26 15.57
N SER A 5 -0.41 10.07 16.02
CA SER A 5 0.66 9.33 15.36
C SER A 5 0.25 8.82 13.99
N ASP A 6 -1.00 8.39 13.79
CA ASP A 6 -1.48 7.88 12.50
C ASP A 6 -1.38 8.97 11.41
N TYR A 7 -1.72 10.23 11.74
CA TYR A 7 -1.52 11.36 10.83
C TYR A 7 -0.05 11.62 10.48
N ARG A 8 0.87 11.43 11.43
CA ARG A 8 2.32 11.51 11.15
C ARG A 8 2.76 10.41 10.19
N TYR A 9 2.22 9.20 10.33
CA TYR A 9 2.50 8.10 9.41
C TYR A 9 1.88 8.32 8.03
N PHE A 10 0.68 8.89 7.93
CA PHE A 10 0.12 9.32 6.65
C PHE A 10 1.00 10.37 5.96
N LYS A 11 1.55 11.34 6.70
CA LYS A 11 2.52 12.30 6.14
C LYS A 11 3.77 11.61 5.60
N LYS A 12 4.27 10.57 6.28
CA LYS A 12 5.38 9.74 5.78
C LYS A 12 5.01 8.94 4.53
N ALA A 13 3.81 8.36 4.49
CA ALA A 13 3.29 7.71 3.28
C ALA A 13 3.15 8.71 2.11
N LYS A 14 2.72 9.94 2.37
CA LYS A 14 2.69 11.03 1.37
C LYS A 14 4.09 11.36 0.84
N MET A 15 5.10 11.41 1.70
CA MET A 15 6.50 11.57 1.26
C MET A 15 6.97 10.37 0.43
N ALA A 16 6.59 9.14 0.80
CA ALA A 16 6.89 7.97 -0.02
C ALA A 16 6.18 7.99 -1.38
N ALA A 17 5.06 8.70 -1.53
CA ALA A 17 4.43 8.87 -2.83
C ALA A 17 5.29 9.71 -3.78
N THR A 18 6.06 10.69 -3.29
CA THR A 18 6.81 11.62 -4.16
C THR A 18 7.96 10.96 -4.92
N ILE A 19 8.38 9.76 -4.52
CA ILE A 19 9.42 8.97 -5.23
C ILE A 19 8.84 8.09 -6.34
N SER A 20 7.52 8.09 -6.55
CA SER A 20 6.88 7.33 -7.63
C SER A 20 7.22 7.92 -9.01
N ASP A 21 7.55 7.06 -9.97
CA ASP A 21 7.86 7.42 -11.37
C ASP A 21 6.63 7.51 -12.29
N TYR A 22 5.41 7.36 -11.75
CA TYR A 22 4.18 7.54 -12.51
C TYR A 22 3.90 9.02 -12.78
N LYS A 23 3.41 9.36 -13.99
CA LYS A 23 3.13 10.77 -14.34
C LYS A 23 1.92 11.41 -13.63
N LYS A 24 0.91 10.62 -13.27
CA LYS A 24 -0.42 11.15 -12.85
C LYS A 24 -0.87 10.74 -11.46
N THR A 25 -0.54 9.53 -11.05
CA THR A 25 -1.03 8.97 -9.78
C THR A 25 0.18 8.47 -9.02
N HIS A 26 0.49 9.15 -7.92
CA HIS A 26 1.52 8.71 -7.01
C HIS A 26 0.89 8.17 -5.74
N ILE A 27 1.34 6.99 -5.36
CA ILE A 27 0.89 6.24 -4.21
C ILE A 27 2.12 5.86 -3.42
N GLY A 28 2.11 6.18 -2.13
CA GLY A 28 3.11 5.76 -1.17
C GLY A 28 2.50 4.81 -0.15
N CYS A 29 3.28 3.82 0.26
CA CYS A 29 2.94 2.86 1.29
C CYS A 29 4.09 2.78 2.28
N ILE A 30 3.78 2.79 3.58
CA ILE A 30 4.76 2.48 4.62
C ILE A 30 4.23 1.38 5.54
N ALA A 31 5.14 0.56 6.05
CA ALA A 31 4.87 -0.43 7.08
C ALA A 31 5.46 0.03 8.41
N VAL A 32 4.64 0.03 9.44
CA VAL A 32 5.03 0.44 10.80
C VAL A 32 4.88 -0.73 11.75
N TYR A 33 5.93 -1.03 12.49
CA TYR A 33 5.94 -2.05 13.54
C TYR A 33 6.47 -1.43 14.83
N GLN A 34 5.68 -1.53 15.91
CA GLN A 34 6.05 -1.00 17.23
C GLN A 34 6.52 0.47 17.20
N GLY A 35 5.88 1.30 16.37
CA GLY A 35 6.21 2.72 16.22
C GLY A 35 7.31 3.03 15.20
N ASN A 36 8.07 2.02 14.76
CA ASN A 36 9.16 2.17 13.79
C ASN A 36 8.68 1.91 12.37
N VAL A 37 9.15 2.72 11.42
CA VAL A 37 8.92 2.45 9.99
C VAL A 37 9.91 1.38 9.56
N ILE A 38 9.41 0.21 9.20
CA ILE A 38 10.21 -0.96 8.81
C ILE A 38 10.25 -1.19 7.30
N GLY A 39 9.33 -0.55 6.56
CA GLY A 39 9.25 -0.68 5.11
C GLY A 39 8.64 0.56 4.48
N ILE A 40 9.09 0.87 3.26
CA ILE A 40 8.63 2.00 2.45
C ILE A 40 8.50 1.50 1.01
N GLY A 41 7.43 1.88 0.33
CA GLY A 41 7.20 1.55 -1.07
C GLY A 41 6.39 2.61 -1.80
N CYS A 42 6.56 2.68 -3.11
CA CYS A 42 5.79 3.54 -4.00
C CYS A 42 5.36 2.76 -5.25
N ASN A 43 4.34 3.24 -5.97
CA ASN A 43 3.97 2.63 -7.25
C ASN A 43 5.00 3.00 -8.33
N THR A 44 5.40 2.02 -9.13
CA THR A 44 6.41 2.21 -10.19
C THR A 44 6.00 1.60 -11.53
N ILE A 45 6.45 2.18 -12.65
CA ILE A 45 6.19 1.65 -13.99
C ILE A 45 6.87 0.29 -14.24
N LYS A 46 7.84 -0.07 -13.39
CA LYS A 46 8.52 -1.38 -13.43
C LYS A 46 7.54 -2.50 -13.07
N THR A 47 7.72 -3.64 -13.72
CA THR A 47 6.94 -4.84 -13.42
C THR A 47 7.61 -5.70 -12.36
N HIS A 48 6.83 -6.49 -11.61
CA HIS A 48 7.38 -7.41 -10.61
C HIS A 48 6.71 -8.79 -10.61
N PRO A 49 7.47 -9.90 -10.43
CA PRO A 49 6.91 -11.26 -10.39
C PRO A 49 5.87 -11.46 -9.28
N ILE A 50 6.09 -10.90 -8.08
CA ILE A 50 5.11 -10.97 -6.98
C ILE A 50 3.80 -10.28 -7.38
N GLN A 51 3.87 -9.10 -8.00
CA GLN A 51 2.67 -8.42 -8.49
C GLN A 51 1.94 -9.28 -9.53
N LYS A 52 2.69 -9.91 -10.44
CA LYS A 52 2.13 -10.85 -11.44
C LYS A 52 1.41 -12.02 -10.77
N TYR A 53 2.01 -12.62 -9.73
CA TYR A 53 1.43 -13.72 -8.98
C TYR A 53 0.10 -13.33 -8.33
N TYR A 54 0.05 -12.20 -7.60
CA TYR A 54 -1.17 -11.76 -6.93
C TYR A 54 -2.23 -11.16 -7.88
N ASN A 55 -1.87 -10.78 -9.10
CA ASN A 55 -2.84 -10.28 -10.08
C ASN A 55 -3.93 -11.30 -10.46
N ARG A 56 -3.76 -12.59 -10.12
CA ARG A 56 -4.81 -13.62 -10.20
C ARG A 56 -6.06 -13.31 -9.37
N TYR A 57 -5.93 -12.49 -8.33
CA TYR A 57 -7.05 -12.09 -7.48
C TYR A 57 -7.84 -10.89 -8.01
N ARG A 58 -7.47 -10.32 -9.17
CA ARG A 58 -8.28 -9.25 -9.80
C ARG A 58 -9.37 -9.90 -10.65
N ASN A 59 -10.61 -9.45 -10.48
CA ASN A 59 -11.77 -9.91 -11.27
C ASN A 59 -11.62 -9.75 -12.80
N SER A 60 -10.61 -9.01 -13.26
CA SER A 60 -10.25 -8.81 -14.68
C SER A 60 -9.19 -9.79 -15.21
N TRP A 61 -8.88 -10.87 -14.48
CA TRP A 61 -7.83 -11.85 -14.81
C TRP A 61 -7.98 -12.51 -16.20
N ASN A 62 -9.19 -12.53 -16.78
CA ASN A 62 -9.45 -13.06 -18.14
C ASN A 62 -9.02 -12.17 -19.32
N LYS A 63 -8.28 -11.07 -19.10
CA LYS A 63 -7.72 -10.27 -20.20
C LYS A 63 -6.21 -10.14 -20.04
N ASN A 64 -5.47 -10.70 -21.01
CA ASN A 64 -4.01 -10.68 -21.21
C ASN A 64 -3.33 -9.27 -21.19
N GLY A 65 -3.97 -8.22 -20.68
CA GLY A 65 -3.55 -6.82 -20.83
C GLY A 65 -3.15 -6.08 -19.55
N ILE A 66 -3.28 -6.66 -18.35
CA ILE A 66 -2.86 -5.96 -17.12
C ILE A 66 -1.37 -6.16 -16.91
N LYS A 67 -0.59 -5.14 -17.30
CA LYS A 67 0.84 -5.08 -16.98
C LYS A 67 1.02 -5.21 -15.46
N PRO A 68 1.86 -6.13 -14.97
CA PRO A 68 2.08 -6.32 -13.54
C PRO A 68 3.01 -5.24 -12.97
N THR A 69 2.66 -3.97 -13.21
CA THR A 69 3.35 -2.79 -12.68
C THR A 69 3.31 -2.83 -11.17
N LEU A 70 4.45 -2.59 -10.53
CA LEU A 70 4.62 -2.76 -9.11
C LEU A 70 3.83 -1.68 -8.35
N HIS A 71 2.82 -2.12 -7.60
CA HIS A 71 2.03 -1.24 -6.73
C HIS A 71 2.81 -0.88 -5.45
N ALA A 72 2.43 0.22 -4.82
CA ALA A 72 3.10 0.71 -3.61
C ALA A 72 3.05 -0.30 -2.47
N GLU A 73 1.92 -0.99 -2.31
CA GLU A 73 1.72 -2.01 -1.28
C GLU A 73 2.68 -3.17 -1.52
N ILE A 74 2.68 -3.77 -2.72
CA ILE A 74 3.59 -4.89 -3.03
C ILE A 74 5.05 -4.49 -2.92
N ASN A 75 5.41 -3.26 -3.34
CA ASN A 75 6.76 -2.72 -3.18
C ASN A 75 7.16 -2.69 -1.69
N CYS A 76 6.29 -2.14 -0.84
CA CYS A 76 6.52 -2.08 0.60
C CYS A 76 6.59 -3.48 1.23
N LEU A 77 5.66 -4.38 0.90
CA LEU A 77 5.67 -5.75 1.42
C LEU A 77 6.92 -6.52 1.02
N ASN A 78 7.42 -6.33 -0.20
CA ASN A 78 8.64 -6.99 -0.65
C ASN A 78 9.87 -6.59 0.19
N SER A 79 9.89 -5.35 0.70
CA SER A 79 10.97 -4.87 1.57
C SER A 79 10.95 -5.45 2.98
N ILE A 80 9.82 -6.00 3.44
CA ILE A 80 9.67 -6.48 4.84
C ILE A 80 9.37 -7.97 4.97
N ARG A 81 8.95 -8.65 3.90
CA ARG A 81 8.48 -10.05 3.94
C ARG A 81 9.50 -11.08 4.44
N HIS A 82 10.78 -10.71 4.51
CA HIS A 82 11.86 -11.56 4.97
C HIS A 82 12.22 -11.31 6.46
N LEU A 83 11.57 -10.34 7.10
CA LEU A 83 11.81 -10.03 8.51
C LEU A 83 11.11 -11.06 9.40
N ASP A 84 11.79 -11.49 10.46
CA ASP A 84 11.23 -12.35 11.49
C ASP A 84 10.53 -11.48 12.57
N ILE A 85 9.31 -11.05 12.25
CA ILE A 85 8.48 -10.21 13.12
C ILE A 85 7.02 -10.67 13.12
N ASN A 86 6.27 -10.24 14.14
CA ASN A 86 4.84 -10.50 14.17
C ASN A 86 4.07 -9.53 13.24
N PHE A 87 3.82 -9.97 12.01
CA PHE A 87 3.10 -9.20 11.00
C PHE A 87 1.68 -8.78 11.40
N GLN A 88 1.02 -9.49 12.34
CA GLN A 88 -0.30 -9.08 12.82
C GLN A 88 -0.28 -7.74 13.54
N LYS A 89 0.87 -7.33 14.10
CA LYS A 89 1.06 -6.03 14.75
C LYS A 89 1.56 -4.95 13.80
N VAL A 90 1.85 -5.29 12.54
CA VAL A 90 2.25 -4.31 11.52
C VAL A 90 1.04 -3.50 11.09
N LYS A 91 1.25 -2.19 10.94
CA LYS A 91 0.27 -1.24 10.43
C LYS A 91 0.75 -0.71 9.08
N LEU A 92 -0.07 -0.85 8.05
CA LEU A 92 0.19 -0.26 6.75
C LEU A 92 -0.47 1.10 6.64
N TYR A 93 0.24 2.09 6.12
CA TYR A 93 -0.31 3.41 5.78
C TYR A 93 -0.11 3.67 4.31
N ILE A 94 -1.21 3.92 3.60
CA ILE A 94 -1.24 4.06 2.16
C ILE A 94 -1.83 5.42 1.81
N PHE A 95 -1.11 6.19 1.02
CA PHE A 95 -1.50 7.55 0.67
C PHE A 95 -1.44 7.72 -0.84
N ARG A 96 -2.53 8.20 -1.43
CA ARG A 96 -2.57 8.62 -2.84
C ARG A 96 -2.58 10.13 -2.95
N THR A 97 -1.60 10.69 -3.63
CA THR A 97 -1.63 12.10 -4.04
C THR A 97 -2.47 12.27 -5.30
N ARG A 98 -3.10 13.44 -5.39
CA ARG A 98 -3.86 13.88 -6.56
C ARG A 98 -3.50 15.33 -6.87
N LEU A 99 -3.69 15.73 -8.11
CA LEU A 99 -3.51 17.13 -8.53
C LEU A 99 -4.79 17.95 -8.33
N ASP A 100 -5.96 17.32 -8.44
CA ASP A 100 -7.27 17.97 -8.35
C ASP A 100 -7.77 18.16 -6.91
N ARG A 101 -7.27 17.35 -5.97
CA ARG A 101 -7.69 17.35 -4.55
C ARG A 101 -6.55 16.86 -3.67
N GLU A 102 -6.69 17.05 -2.36
CA GLU A 102 -5.61 16.74 -1.41
C GLU A 102 -5.24 15.24 -1.36
N PHE A 103 -6.23 14.35 -1.39
CA PHE A 103 -6.05 12.90 -1.34
C PHE A 103 -7.16 12.17 -2.12
N GLY A 104 -6.94 10.90 -2.47
CA GLY A 104 -7.97 10.08 -3.11
C GLY A 104 -8.02 8.66 -2.61
N MET A 105 -9.07 7.93 -3.00
CA MET A 105 -9.26 6.53 -2.63
C MET A 105 -8.03 5.68 -2.98
N CYS A 106 -7.47 5.08 -1.94
CA CYS A 106 -6.25 4.28 -1.97
C CYS A 106 -6.36 3.01 -1.13
N ARG A 107 -7.59 2.50 -0.96
CA ARG A 107 -7.79 1.16 -0.42
C ARG A 107 -7.06 0.15 -1.32
N PRO A 108 -6.31 -0.83 -0.74
CA PRO A 108 -5.60 -1.82 -1.53
C PRO A 108 -6.51 -2.53 -2.53
N CYS A 109 -6.01 -2.71 -3.75
CA CYS A 109 -6.72 -3.49 -4.76
C CYS A 109 -6.77 -4.98 -4.35
N PRO A 110 -7.64 -5.82 -4.96
CA PRO A 110 -7.74 -7.24 -4.61
C PRO A 110 -6.40 -8.01 -4.60
N SER A 111 -5.50 -7.73 -5.55
CA SER A 111 -4.14 -8.33 -5.56
C SER A 111 -3.33 -7.96 -4.33
N CYS A 112 -3.25 -6.66 -4.04
CA CYS A 112 -2.47 -6.15 -2.92
C CYS A 112 -3.07 -6.63 -1.59
N MET A 113 -4.40 -6.62 -1.50
CA MET A 113 -5.13 -7.11 -0.32
C MET A 113 -4.83 -8.59 -0.06
N ALA A 114 -4.79 -9.43 -1.09
CA ALA A 114 -4.39 -10.83 -0.94
C ALA A 114 -2.95 -10.96 -0.41
N ALA A 115 -2.00 -10.17 -0.94
CA ALA A 115 -0.62 -10.20 -0.45
C ALA A 115 -0.47 -9.72 1.01
N ILE A 116 -1.25 -8.71 1.41
CA ILE A 116 -1.30 -8.21 2.79
C ILE A 116 -1.80 -9.31 3.73
N LYS A 117 -2.85 -10.04 3.33
CA LYS A 117 -3.41 -11.17 4.08
C LYS A 117 -2.44 -12.35 4.17
N ASP A 118 -1.78 -12.70 3.08
CA ASP A 118 -0.80 -13.81 3.05
C ASP A 118 0.39 -13.53 3.98
N LEU A 119 0.78 -12.26 4.19
CA LEU A 119 1.78 -11.89 5.19
C LEU A 119 1.24 -11.88 6.63
N GLY A 120 -0.08 -11.93 6.83
CA GLY A 120 -0.71 -11.88 8.15
C GLY A 120 -0.90 -10.46 8.72
N ILE A 121 -0.83 -9.42 7.88
CA ILE A 121 -1.05 -8.03 8.30
C ILE A 121 -2.55 -7.74 8.39
N LYS A 122 -3.00 -7.18 9.53
CA LYS A 122 -4.43 -6.92 9.80
C LYS A 122 -4.83 -5.46 9.72
N HIS A 123 -3.90 -4.54 9.98
CA HIS A 123 -4.21 -3.13 10.17
C HIS A 123 -3.83 -2.30 8.94
N ILE A 124 -4.83 -1.77 8.24
CA ILE A 124 -4.64 -1.00 7.01
C ILE A 124 -5.24 0.38 7.18
N TYR A 125 -4.39 1.40 7.03
CA TYR A 125 -4.73 2.80 7.06
C TYR A 125 -4.55 3.36 5.65
N TYR A 126 -5.56 4.00 5.09
CA TYR A 126 -5.50 4.51 3.73
C TYR A 126 -6.28 5.80 3.56
N THR A 127 -5.98 6.57 2.52
CA THR A 127 -6.80 7.72 2.13
C THR A 127 -8.05 7.28 1.36
N SER A 128 -9.21 7.81 1.70
CA SER A 128 -10.45 7.69 0.92
C SER A 128 -10.66 8.93 0.05
N ASN A 129 -11.82 9.10 -0.57
CA ASN A 129 -12.16 10.36 -1.23
C ASN A 129 -12.56 11.46 -0.24
N ASP A 130 -12.89 11.09 1.00
CA ASP A 130 -13.48 11.97 2.02
C ASP A 130 -12.53 12.22 3.21
N GLY A 131 -11.41 11.49 3.29
CA GLY A 131 -10.44 11.68 4.36
C GLY A 131 -9.48 10.52 4.52
N TYR A 132 -9.17 10.22 5.77
CA TYR A 132 -8.38 9.08 6.19
C TYR A 132 -9.31 7.97 6.68
N SER A 133 -8.97 6.73 6.35
CA SER A 133 -9.74 5.54 6.69
C SER A 133 -8.84 4.50 7.32
N TYR A 134 -9.45 3.65 8.14
CA TYR A 134 -8.80 2.52 8.79
C TYR A 134 -9.70 1.31 8.65
N GLU A 135 -9.10 0.19 8.26
CA GLU A 135 -9.75 -1.11 8.17
C GLU A 135 -8.91 -2.14 8.92
N CYS A 136 -9.58 -2.92 9.77
CA CYS A 136 -9.02 -4.13 10.35
C CYS A 136 -9.57 -5.32 9.58
N ILE A 137 -8.71 -6.05 8.89
CA ILE A 137 -9.11 -7.25 8.16
C ILE A 137 -8.88 -8.49 9.04
N ASN A 138 -9.76 -9.47 8.88
CA ASN A 138 -9.65 -10.79 9.51
C ASN A 138 -8.64 -11.67 8.78
#